data_AF-A0A645GDY4-F1
#
_entry.id   AF-A0A645GDY4-F1
#
_cell.length_a   1.000
_cell.length_b   1.000
_cell.length_c   1.000
_cell.angle_alpha   90.00
_cell.angle_beta   90.00
_cell.angle_gamma   90.00
#
_symmetry.space_group_name_H-M   'P 1'
#
loop_
_entity.id
_entity.type
_entity.pdbx_description
1 polymer ?
#
loop_
_entity_poly.entity_id
_entity_poly.type
_entity_poly.pdbx_seq_one_letter_code
_entity_poly.pdbx_strand_id
1 'polypeptide(L)' 'MDIEQLPIHTFNEIQHFFTVYKSLEGKNTVVRNIDGHEKALNVIKHCIEEYDHYFCGKRE' A
#
# COMPACT_ATOMS: atom_id res chain seq x y z
N MET A 1 8.54 2.76 -14.58
CA MET A 1 7.09 3.00 -14.65
C MET A 1 6.76 3.80 -13.41
N ASP A 2 6.27 5.01 -13.58
CA ASP A 2 5.96 5.89 -12.45
C ASP A 2 4.44 5.95 -12.25
N ILE A 3 4.01 6.08 -11.00
CA ILE A 3 2.59 6.16 -10.67
C ILE A 3 1.98 7.40 -11.32
N GLU A 4 2.72 8.50 -11.41
CA GLU A 4 2.28 9.74 -12.07
C GLU A 4 1.93 9.58 -13.58
N GLN A 5 2.27 8.45 -14.20
CA GLN A 5 1.94 8.16 -15.61
C GLN A 5 0.50 7.65 -15.81
N LEU A 6 -0.23 7.29 -14.74
CA LEU A 6 -1.63 6.89 -14.85
C LEU A 6 -2.57 8.12 -14.84
N PRO A 7 -3.78 8.01 -15.40
CA PRO A 7 -4.75 9.11 -15.37
C PRO A 7 -5.13 9.51 -13.94
N ILE A 8 -5.21 10.82 -13.70
CA ILE A 8 -5.56 11.40 -12.38
C ILE A 8 -6.88 10.84 -11.82
N HIS A 9 -7.88 10.60 -12.67
CA HIS A 9 -9.18 10.08 -12.24
C HIS A 9 -9.07 8.66 -11.66
N THR A 10 -8.19 7.82 -12.18
CA THR A 10 -7.93 6.46 -11.65
C THR A 10 -7.43 6.54 -10.21
N PHE A 11 -6.58 7.53 -9.89
CA PHE A 11 -6.11 7.73 -8.51
C PHE A 11 -7.22 8.17 -7.57
N ASN A 12 -8.03 9.13 -8.01
CA ASN A 12 -9.13 9.63 -7.21
C ASN A 12 -10.14 8.52 -6.89
N GLU A 13 -10.41 7.64 -7.84
CA GLU A 13 -11.29 6.49 -7.65
C GLU A 13 -10.72 5.49 -6.65
N ILE A 14 -9.43 5.13 -6.75
CA ILE A 14 -8.77 4.22 -5.80
C ILE A 14 -8.79 4.81 -4.38
N GLN A 15 -8.44 6.09 -4.22
CA GLN A 15 -8.46 6.76 -2.93
C GLN A 15 -9.88 6.82 -2.34
N HIS A 16 -10.87 7.16 -3.16
CA HIS A 16 -12.27 7.24 -2.74
C HIS A 16 -12.77 5.87 -2.28
N PHE A 17 -12.51 4.81 -3.05
CA PHE A 17 -12.87 3.44 -2.70
C PHE A 17 -12.34 3.07 -1.31
N PHE A 18 -11.05 3.26 -1.05
CA PHE A 18 -10.45 2.92 0.24
C PHE A 18 -10.89 3.83 1.40
N THR A 19 -11.49 4.99 1.12
CA THR A 19 -12.04 5.86 2.17
C THR A 19 -13.41 5.35 2.67
N VAL A 20 -14.22 4.76 1.79
CA VAL A 20 -15.63 4.42 2.10
C VAL A 20 -15.93 2.92 2.15
N TYR A 21 -15.05 2.03 1.67
CA TYR A 21 -15.35 0.59 1.56
C TYR A 21 -15.69 -0.09 2.90
N LYS A 22 -15.23 0.46 4.03
CA LYS A 22 -15.47 -0.06 5.38
C LYS A 22 -16.49 0.74 6.19
N SER A 23 -17.18 1.71 5.58
CA SER A 23 -18.15 2.54 6.29
C SER A 23 -19.29 1.72 6.91
N LEU A 24 -19.70 0.63 6.25
CA LEU A 24 -20.73 -0.29 6.78
C LEU A 24 -20.25 -1.14 7.96
N GLU A 25 -18.93 -1.29 8.15
CA GLU A 25 -18.33 -1.94 9.32
C GLU A 25 -18.16 -0.97 10.51
N GLY A 26 -18.55 0.30 10.35
CA GLY A 26 -18.32 1.36 11.35
C GLY A 26 -16.84 1.73 11.51
N LYS A 27 -15.98 1.37 10.55
CA LYS A 27 -14.55 1.66 10.57
C LYS A 27 -14.22 2.79 9.59
N ASN A 28 -13.42 3.75 10.05
CA ASN A 28 -12.89 4.82 9.22
C ASN A 28 -11.48 4.47 8.75
N THR A 29 -11.24 4.61 7.46
CA THR A 29 -9.93 4.40 6.82
C THR A 29 -9.45 5.71 6.22
N VAL A 30 -8.22 6.11 6.56
CA VAL A 30 -7.61 7.35 6.06
C VAL A 30 -6.51 6.98 5.09
N VAL A 31 -6.70 7.30 3.81
CA VAL A 31 -5.63 7.28 2.82
C VAL A 31 -4.88 8.61 2.93
N ARG A 32 -3.62 8.57 3.37
CA ARG A 32 -2.86 9.79 3.67
C ARG A 32 -2.12 10.35 2.47
N ASN A 33 -1.38 9.52 1.73
CA ASN A 33 -0.57 9.91 0.57
C ASN A 33 -0.33 8.69 -0.34
N ILE A 34 -0.09 8.95 -1.63
CA ILE A 34 0.38 7.94 -2.60
C ILE A 34 1.90 8.09 -2.71
N ASP A 35 2.62 6.99 -2.48
CA ASP A 35 4.06 6.96 -2.65
C ASP A 35 4.45 6.41 -4.03
N GLY A 36 5.62 6.84 -4.53
CA GLY A 36 6.15 6.42 -5.83
C GLY A 36 6.76 5.02 -5.85
N HIS A 37 7.21 4.62 -7.04
CA HIS A 37 7.72 3.27 -7.32
C HIS A 37 8.83 2.79 -6.38
N GLU A 38 9.82 3.64 -6.06
CA GLU A 38 10.93 3.24 -5.18
C GLU A 38 10.47 2.90 -3.76
N LYS A 39 9.52 3.66 -3.23
CA LYS A 39 8.97 3.40 -1.89
C LYS A 39 8.22 2.07 -1.89
N ALA A 40 7.46 1.79 -2.94
CA ALA A 40 6.76 0.52 -3.09
C ALA A 40 7.74 -0.67 -3.11
N LEU A 41 8.85 -0.58 -3.87
CA LEU A 41 9.89 -1.61 -3.88
C LEU A 41 10.50 -1.84 -2.49
N ASN A 42 10.81 -0.77 -1.76
CA ASN A 42 11.35 -0.85 -0.41
C ASN A 42 10.39 -1.54 0.56
N VAL A 43 9.09 -1.24 0.48
CA VAL A 43 8.07 -1.90 1.30
C VAL A 43 7.97 -3.40 0.98
N ILE A 44 7.96 -3.77 -0.31
CA ILE A 44 7.91 -5.17 -0.72
C ILE A 44 9.12 -5.93 -0.18
N LYS A 45 10.32 -5.37 -0.35
CA LYS A 45 11.56 -5.98 0.17
C LYS A 45 11.51 -6.16 1.68
N HIS A 46 11.11 -5.12 2.41
CA HIS A 46 10.96 -5.18 3.87
C HIS A 46 9.97 -6.26 4.31
N CYS A 47 8.81 -6.38 3.65
CA CYS A 47 7.83 -7.42 3.99
C CYS A 47 8.36 -8.84 3.74
N ILE A 48 9.17 -9.05 2.69
CA ILE A 48 9.82 -10.34 2.42
C ILE A 48 10.83 -10.66 3.53
N GLU A 49 11.67 -9.71 3.90
CA GLU A 49 12.67 -9.86 4.97
C GLU A 49 12.02 -10.17 6.32
N GLU A 50 10.96 -9.43 6.68
CA GLU A 50 10.17 -9.69 7.89
C GLU A 50 9.58 -11.10 7.86
N TYR A 51 8.97 -11.51 6.74
CA TYR A 51 8.40 -12.85 6.63
C TYR A 51 9.47 -13.94 6.82
N ASP A 52 10.61 -13.78 6.16
CA ASP A 52 11.74 -14.70 6.28
C ASP A 52 12.28 -14.78 7.73
N HIS A 53 12.34 -13.63 8.42
CA HIS A 53 12.79 -13.53 9.80
C HIS A 53 11.86 -14.23 10.79
N TYR A 54 10.55 -13.96 10.69
CA TYR A 54 9.57 -14.48 11.66
C TYR A 54 9.08 -15.90 11.36
N PHE A 55 9.02 -16.30 10.09
CA PHE A 55 8.36 -17.55 9.68
C PHE A 55 9.27 -18.58 9.02
N CYS A 56 10.37 -18.16 8.39
CA CYS A 56 11.30 -19.08 7.71
C CYS A 56 12.56 -19.39 8.52
N GLY A 57 12.70 -18.82 9.72
CA GLY A 57 13.81 -19.11 10.64
C GLY A 57 15.17 -18.61 10.14
N LYS A 58 15.18 -17.71 9.14
CA LYS A 58 16.41 -17.02 8.71
C LYS A 58 16.70 -15.92 9.73
N ARG A 59 17.45 -16.27 10.77
CA ARG A 59 18.04 -15.31 11.70
C ARG A 59 19.42 -14.95 11.18
N GLU A 60 19.65 -13.66 10.90
CA GLU A 60 21.00 -13.11 10.73
C GLU A 60 21.76 -13.14 12.06
#